data_AF-A0A2V9TML2-F1
#
_entry.id   AF-A0A2V9TML2-F1
#
_cell.length_a   1.000
_cell.length_b   1.000
_cell.length_c   1.000
_cell.angle_alpha   90.00
_cell.angle_beta   90.00
_cell.angle_gamma   90.00
#
_symmetry.space_group_name_H-M   'P 1'
#
loop_
_entity.id
_entity.type
_entity.pdbx_description
1 polymer ?
#
loop_
_entity_poly.entity_id
_entity_poly.type
_entity_poly.pdbx_seq_one_letter_code
_entity_poly.pdbx_strand_id
1 'polypeptide(L)'
;MWNCAPHLEVPELMNRVEYNNGRTVADVLADMKEELREFVETRLTILKTELQDKLQTLKIALPLAVVGVVLLGTAYLLFTLAAVGLVAAFLPDSPYRWCFAFLAIAALWTVLGGIAAYLAKYEFAMKEMMPRKTIEVLKQDKLWIQAEVKTQV
;
A
#
# COMPACT_ATOMS: atom_id res chain seq x y z
N MET A 1 56.56 41.98 32.48
CA MET A 1 57.68 41.77 31.53
C MET A 1 57.12 40.93 30.38
N TRP A 2 57.04 41.52 29.17
CA TRP A 2 56.76 40.93 27.85
C TRP A 2 55.30 40.51 27.55
N ASN A 3 54.51 41.28 26.79
CA ASN A 3 54.47 41.53 25.33
C ASN A 3 54.24 40.30 24.45
N CYS A 4 53.08 40.19 23.79
CA CYS A 4 52.87 40.47 22.36
C CYS A 4 51.56 39.83 21.85
N ALA A 5 50.80 40.60 21.09
CA ALA A 5 49.62 40.16 20.33
C ALA A 5 50.02 39.26 19.14
N PRO A 6 49.06 38.66 18.43
CA PRO A 6 48.46 39.43 17.35
C PRO A 6 46.94 39.43 17.43
N HIS A 7 46.38 40.63 17.48
CA HIS A 7 45.01 40.87 17.04
C HIS A 7 44.87 40.28 15.63
N LEU A 8 43.95 39.33 15.47
CA LEU A 8 43.51 38.93 14.16
C LEU A 8 42.62 40.08 13.68
N GLU A 9 43.16 40.90 12.79
CA GLU A 9 42.36 41.79 11.97
C GLU A 9 41.36 40.91 11.24
N VAL A 10 40.12 40.87 11.74
CA VAL A 10 39.01 40.30 11.01
C VAL A 10 38.80 41.28 9.86
N PRO A 11 39.05 40.93 8.59
CA PRO A 11 38.59 41.77 7.51
C PRO A 11 37.09 41.82 7.68
N GLU A 12 36.60 43.02 7.99
CA GLU A 12 35.20 43.34 8.01
C GLU A 12 34.70 43.10 6.58
N LEU A 13 34.29 41.86 6.30
CA LEU A 13 33.53 41.50 5.14
C LEU A 13 32.15 42.12 5.35
N MET A 14 32.09 43.45 5.27
CA MET A 14 30.95 44.15 4.70
C MET A 14 30.84 43.65 3.27
N ASN A 15 30.33 42.43 3.12
CA ASN A 15 29.69 41.99 1.91
C ASN A 15 28.47 42.89 1.80
N ARG A 16 28.69 44.03 1.16
CA ARG A 16 27.70 44.95 0.66
C ARG A 16 26.70 44.07 -0.09
N VAL A 17 25.61 43.71 0.58
CA VAL A 17 24.41 43.25 -0.11
C VAL A 17 23.91 44.50 -0.79
N GLU A 18 24.54 44.80 -1.93
CA GLU A 18 24.05 45.68 -2.95
C GLU A 18 22.73 45.04 -3.33
N TYR A 19 21.66 45.49 -2.66
CA TYR A 19 20.29 45.13 -2.97
C TYR A 19 20.02 45.80 -4.31
N ASN A 20 20.58 45.20 -5.36
CA ASN A 20 20.30 45.55 -6.73
C ASN A 20 18.80 45.32 -6.87
N ASN A 21 18.08 46.42 -6.92
CA ASN A 21 16.62 46.55 -6.93
C ASN A 21 16.02 46.04 -8.27
N GLY A 22 16.62 44.99 -8.83
CA GLY A 22 16.32 44.38 -10.12
C GLY A 22 16.05 42.88 -10.07
N ARG A 23 16.24 42.20 -8.93
CA ARG A 23 15.64 40.86 -8.73
C ARG A 23 14.15 41.07 -8.48
N THR A 24 13.39 41.00 -9.57
CA THR A 24 11.93 41.05 -9.52
C THR A 24 11.45 39.87 -8.67
N VAL A 25 10.39 40.05 -7.89
CA VAL A 25 9.66 38.96 -7.20
C VAL A 25 9.34 37.77 -8.12
N ALA A 26 9.31 38.01 -9.43
CA ALA A 26 9.20 36.99 -10.49
C ALA A 26 10.43 36.06 -10.59
N ASP A 27 11.65 36.55 -10.39
CA ASP A 27 12.87 35.72 -10.35
C ASP A 27 12.87 34.80 -9.14
N VAL A 28 12.46 35.30 -7.97
CA VAL A 28 12.37 34.47 -6.75
C VAL A 28 11.29 33.39 -6.89
N LEU A 29 10.16 33.71 -7.54
CA LEU A 29 9.14 32.72 -7.87
C LEU A 29 9.64 31.67 -8.89
N ALA A 30 10.47 32.08 -9.85
CA ALA A 30 11.07 31.18 -10.81
C ALA A 30 12.06 30.23 -10.13
N ASP A 31 12.92 30.75 -9.26
CA ASP A 31 13.87 29.96 -8.46
C ASP A 31 13.13 28.96 -7.54
N MET A 32 12.08 29.38 -6.83
CA MET A 32 11.27 28.48 -5.98
C MET A 32 10.55 27.38 -6.76
N LYS A 33 10.09 27.69 -7.99
CA LYS A 33 9.45 26.69 -8.87
C LYS A 33 10.47 25.65 -9.32
N GLU A 34 11.68 26.07 -9.64
CA GLU A 34 12.79 25.19 -10.01
C GLU A 34 13.16 24.26 -8.84
N GLU A 35 13.30 24.82 -7.63
CA GLU A 35 13.58 24.05 -6.40
C GLU A 35 12.47 23.04 -6.06
N LEU A 36 11.19 23.41 -6.18
CA LEU A 36 10.07 22.50 -5.95
C LEU A 36 10.04 21.37 -6.98
N ARG A 37 10.35 21.67 -8.23
CA ARG A 37 10.44 20.66 -9.30
C ARG A 37 11.54 19.65 -8.98
N GLU A 38 12.72 20.13 -8.57
CA GLU A 38 13.84 19.29 -8.15
C GLU A 38 13.49 18.43 -6.93
N PHE A 39 12.76 18.99 -5.95
CA PHE A 39 12.27 18.25 -4.79
C PHE A 39 11.30 17.13 -5.15
N VAL A 40 10.34 17.42 -6.04
CA VAL A 40 9.34 16.44 -6.49
C VAL A 40 10.00 15.34 -7.31
N GLU A 41 10.87 15.68 -8.26
CA GLU A 41 11.63 14.71 -9.04
C GLU A 41 12.49 13.81 -8.14
N THR A 42 13.11 14.38 -7.10
CA THR A 42 13.88 13.62 -6.11
C THR A 42 13.00 12.68 -5.29
N ARG A 43 11.87 13.16 -4.74
CA ARG A 43 10.95 12.35 -3.92
C ARG A 43 10.30 11.23 -4.75
N LEU A 44 9.94 11.50 -5.99
CA LEU A 44 9.41 10.50 -6.91
C LEU A 44 10.47 9.44 -7.24
N THR A 45 11.73 9.86 -7.43
CA THR A 45 12.84 8.94 -7.68
C THR A 45 13.04 8.00 -6.48
N ILE A 46 13.09 8.55 -5.26
CA ILE A 46 13.24 7.75 -4.03
C ILE A 46 12.04 6.82 -3.80
N LEU A 47 10.81 7.32 -4.00
CA LEU A 47 9.60 6.52 -3.88
C LEU A 47 9.60 5.35 -4.89
N LYS A 48 10.00 5.63 -6.13
CA LYS A 48 10.09 4.61 -7.18
C LYS A 48 11.14 3.54 -6.83
N THR A 49 12.30 3.94 -6.32
CA THR A 49 13.33 2.99 -5.89
C THR A 49 12.85 2.15 -4.71
N GLU A 50 12.20 2.75 -3.71
CA GLU A 50 11.67 1.98 -2.57
C GLU A 50 10.56 1.01 -2.98
N LEU A 51 9.67 1.43 -3.90
CA LEU A 51 8.66 0.55 -4.48
C LEU A 51 9.29 -0.59 -5.27
N GLN A 52 10.33 -0.32 -6.07
CA GLN A 52 11.05 -1.35 -6.81
C GLN A 52 11.73 -2.36 -5.88
N ASP A 53 12.35 -1.90 -4.79
CA ASP A 53 12.96 -2.79 -3.79
C ASP A 53 11.91 -3.66 -3.11
N LYS A 54 10.77 -3.09 -2.68
CA LYS A 54 9.64 -3.86 -2.13
C LYS A 54 9.10 -4.88 -3.13
N LEU A 55 8.97 -4.51 -4.40
CA LEU A 55 8.54 -5.42 -5.47
C LEU A 55 9.57 -6.52 -5.71
N GLN A 56 10.87 -6.23 -5.59
CA GLN A 56 11.93 -7.22 -5.75
C GLN A 56 11.95 -8.20 -4.57
N THR A 57 11.76 -7.72 -3.34
CA THR A 57 11.56 -8.58 -2.17
C THR A 57 10.32 -9.45 -2.35
N LEU A 58 9.21 -8.88 -2.83
CA LEU A 58 7.99 -9.63 -3.14
C LEU A 58 8.25 -10.69 -4.21
N LYS A 59 8.98 -10.39 -5.29
CA LYS A 59 9.32 -11.39 -6.32
C LYS A 59 10.10 -12.58 -5.78
N ILE A 60 10.98 -12.36 -4.80
CA ILE A 60 11.74 -13.43 -4.15
C ILE A 60 10.87 -14.21 -3.15
N ALA A 61 9.98 -13.52 -2.43
CA ALA A 61 9.07 -14.13 -1.47
C ALA A 61 7.90 -14.86 -2.14
N LEU A 62 7.49 -14.44 -3.34
CA LEU A 62 6.34 -14.97 -4.08
C LEU A 62 6.44 -16.48 -4.35
N PRO A 63 7.53 -17.04 -4.90
CA PRO A 63 7.62 -18.48 -5.14
C PRO A 63 7.54 -19.28 -3.83
N LEU A 64 8.17 -18.79 -2.76
CA LEU A 64 8.09 -19.45 -1.46
C LEU A 64 6.67 -19.40 -0.88
N ALA A 65 5.98 -18.27 -1.04
CA ALA A 65 4.58 -18.13 -0.66
C ALA A 65 3.67 -19.06 -1.47
N VAL A 66 3.91 -19.20 -2.79
CA VAL A 66 3.17 -20.14 -3.64
C VAL A 66 3.36 -21.57 -3.17
N VAL A 67 4.60 -22.00 -2.90
CA VAL A 67 4.88 -23.34 -2.35
C VAL A 67 4.17 -23.53 -1.01
N GLY A 68 4.23 -22.54 -0.12
CA GLY A 68 3.53 -22.55 1.15
C GLY A 68 2.01 -22.72 0.99
N VAL A 69 1.39 -21.96 0.10
CA VAL A 69 -0.05 -22.06 -0.21
C VAL A 69 -0.40 -23.44 -0.79
N VAL A 70 0.44 -23.98 -1.67
CA VAL A 70 0.24 -25.33 -2.24
C VAL A 70 0.31 -26.40 -1.16
N LEU A 71 1.32 -26.35 -0.30
CA LEU A 71 1.50 -27.32 0.80
C LEU A 71 0.37 -27.22 1.83
N LEU A 72 0.02 -26.00 2.26
CA LEU A 72 -1.09 -25.78 3.19
C LEU A 72 -2.44 -26.18 2.59
N GLY A 73 -2.66 -25.88 1.31
CA GLY A 73 -3.86 -26.32 0.59
C GLY A 73 -3.94 -27.84 0.50
N THR A 74 -2.81 -28.50 0.26
CA THR A 74 -2.72 -29.97 0.23
C THR A 74 -2.98 -30.56 1.62
N ALA A 75 -2.38 -30.01 2.67
CA ALA A 75 -2.61 -30.43 4.04
C ALA A 75 -4.08 -30.25 4.45
N TYR A 76 -4.71 -29.14 4.07
CA TYR A 76 -6.13 -28.89 4.29
C TYR A 76 -7.04 -29.93 3.60
N LEU A 77 -6.74 -30.29 2.35
CA LEU A 77 -7.47 -31.33 1.62
C LEU A 77 -7.33 -32.69 2.30
N LEU A 78 -6.11 -33.08 2.68
CA LEU A 78 -5.87 -34.34 3.38
C LEU A 78 -6.57 -34.37 4.74
N PHE A 79 -6.56 -33.27 5.49
CA PHE A 79 -7.25 -33.16 6.76
C PHE A 79 -8.76 -33.28 6.60
N THR A 80 -9.33 -32.63 5.57
CA THR A 80 -10.75 -32.73 5.25
C THR A 80 -11.13 -34.16 4.84
N LEU A 81 -10.31 -34.83 4.04
CA LEU A 81 -10.54 -36.21 3.63
C LEU A 81 -10.42 -37.18 4.82
N ALA A 82 -9.46 -36.96 5.72
CA ALA A 82 -9.33 -37.72 6.95
C ALA A 82 -10.56 -37.54 7.86
N ALA A 83 -11.09 -36.32 7.98
CA ALA A 83 -12.32 -36.05 8.72
C ALA A 83 -13.54 -36.77 8.09
N VAL A 84 -13.66 -36.77 6.76
CA VAL A 84 -14.69 -37.56 6.06
C VAL A 84 -14.52 -39.06 6.34
N GLY A 85 -13.30 -39.57 6.25
CA GLY A 85 -13.00 -40.98 6.56
C GLY A 85 -13.36 -41.35 8.00
N LEU A 86 -13.09 -40.46 8.95
CA LEU A 86 -13.46 -40.63 10.36
C LEU A 86 -14.99 -40.72 10.51
N VAL A 87 -15.75 -39.80 9.92
CA VAL A 87 -17.22 -39.83 9.95
C VAL A 87 -17.74 -41.11 9.27
N ALA A 88 -17.18 -41.51 8.13
CA ALA A 88 -17.56 -42.73 7.44
C ALA A 88 -17.29 -44.00 8.27
N ALA A 89 -16.25 -44.00 9.11
CA ALA A 89 -15.94 -45.10 10.02
C ALA A 89 -17.00 -45.29 11.12
N PHE A 90 -17.69 -44.22 11.52
CA PHE A 90 -18.82 -44.29 12.46
C PHE A 90 -20.12 -44.87 11.84
N LEU A 91 -20.18 -45.06 10.51
CA LEU A 91 -21.32 -45.67 9.80
C LEU A 91 -20.90 -46.97 9.08
N PRO A 92 -20.50 -48.03 9.82
CA PRO A 92 -19.92 -49.23 9.25
C PRO A 92 -20.90 -50.12 8.48
N ASP A 93 -22.21 -49.98 8.65
CA ASP A 93 -23.24 -50.85 8.03
C ASP A 93 -24.00 -50.20 6.88
N SER A 94 -23.76 -48.91 6.61
CA SER A 94 -24.47 -48.18 5.56
C SER A 94 -23.73 -48.26 4.21
N PRO A 95 -24.41 -48.64 3.10
CA PRO A 95 -23.85 -48.55 1.76
C PRO A 95 -23.63 -47.09 1.31
N TYR A 96 -24.32 -46.13 1.93
CA TYR A 96 -24.23 -44.70 1.62
C TYR A 96 -23.32 -43.92 2.58
N ARG A 97 -22.49 -44.60 3.39
CA ARG A 97 -21.65 -43.97 4.43
C ARG A 97 -20.81 -42.79 3.93
N TRP A 98 -20.22 -42.94 2.74
CA TRP A 98 -19.37 -41.91 2.14
C TRP A 98 -20.18 -40.68 1.76
N CYS A 99 -21.38 -40.89 1.19
CA CYS A 99 -22.27 -39.79 0.83
C CYS A 99 -22.66 -38.97 2.06
N PHE A 100 -23.09 -39.64 3.14
CA PHE A 100 -23.43 -38.96 4.39
C PHE A 100 -22.22 -38.29 5.06
N ALA A 101 -21.05 -38.91 5.02
CA ALA A 101 -19.83 -38.34 5.57
C ALA A 101 -19.39 -37.06 4.83
N PHE A 102 -19.40 -37.07 3.50
CA PHE A 102 -19.13 -35.88 2.70
C PHE A 102 -20.16 -34.78 2.96
N LEU A 103 -21.44 -35.13 3.05
CA LEU A 103 -22.51 -34.16 3.32
C LEU A 103 -22.36 -33.53 4.71
N ALA A 104 -22.03 -34.33 5.74
CA ALA A 104 -21.80 -33.83 7.09
C ALA A 104 -20.62 -32.85 7.15
N ILE A 105 -19.48 -33.19 6.54
CA ILE A 105 -18.30 -32.33 6.50
C ILE A 105 -18.55 -31.09 5.63
N ALA A 106 -19.28 -31.22 4.53
CA ALA A 106 -19.68 -30.09 3.70
C ALA A 106 -20.60 -29.11 4.46
N ALA A 107 -21.56 -29.63 5.24
CA ALA A 107 -22.41 -28.80 6.09
C ALA A 107 -21.57 -28.04 7.15
N LEU A 108 -20.61 -28.72 7.79
CA LEU A 108 -19.69 -28.11 8.75
C LEU A 108 -18.88 -26.97 8.10
N TRP A 109 -18.26 -27.21 6.94
CA TRP A 109 -17.50 -26.19 6.22
C TRP A 109 -18.38 -25.04 5.74
N THR A 110 -19.63 -25.31 5.36
CA THR A 110 -20.59 -24.28 4.96
C THR A 110 -20.92 -23.34 6.13
N VAL A 111 -21.10 -23.89 7.33
CA VAL A 111 -21.37 -23.08 8.53
C VAL A 111 -20.14 -22.24 8.89
N LEU A 112 -18.96 -22.86 9.00
CA LEU A 112 -17.72 -22.15 9.34
C LEU A 112 -17.36 -21.09 8.30
N GLY A 113 -17.41 -21.45 7.02
CA GLY A 113 -17.14 -20.55 5.91
C GLY A 113 -18.18 -19.44 5.81
N GLY A 114 -19.45 -19.75 6.06
CA GLY A 114 -20.54 -18.77 6.12
C GLY A 114 -20.35 -17.74 7.21
N ILE A 115 -19.97 -18.16 8.42
CA ILE A 115 -19.66 -17.26 9.54
C ILE A 115 -18.44 -16.40 9.21
N ALA A 116 -17.36 -16.99 8.73
CA ALA A 116 -16.16 -16.25 8.35
C ALA A 116 -16.44 -15.23 7.24
N ALA A 117 -17.21 -15.61 6.22
CA ALA A 117 -17.62 -14.72 5.14
C ALA A 117 -18.56 -13.60 5.63
N TYR A 118 -19.43 -13.90 6.59
CA TYR A 118 -20.30 -12.90 7.21
C TYR A 118 -19.49 -11.88 8.01
N LEU A 119 -18.54 -12.34 8.84
CA LEU A 119 -17.64 -11.47 9.59
C LEU A 119 -16.75 -10.64 8.65
N ALA A 120 -16.22 -11.24 7.58
CA ALA A 120 -15.44 -10.51 6.58
C ALA A 120 -16.29 -9.43 5.89
N LYS A 121 -17.52 -9.75 5.47
CA LYS A 121 -18.45 -8.77 4.90
C LYS A 121 -18.76 -7.64 5.89
N TYR A 122 -18.96 -7.97 7.16
CA TYR A 122 -19.19 -6.98 8.21
C TYR A 122 -17.98 -6.08 8.39
N GLU A 123 -16.78 -6.65 8.48
CA GLU A 123 -15.53 -5.92 8.63
C GLU A 123 -15.25 -5.03 7.40
N PHE A 124 -15.49 -5.49 6.17
CA PHE A 124 -15.33 -4.67 4.97
C PHE A 124 -16.42 -3.60 4.81
N ALA A 125 -17.62 -3.83 5.34
CA ALA A 125 -18.68 -2.83 5.34
C ALA A 125 -18.45 -1.75 6.40
N MET A 126 -17.84 -2.10 7.53
CA MET A 126 -17.56 -1.19 8.64
C MET A 126 -16.21 -0.48 8.48
N LYS A 127 -15.15 -1.20 8.09
CA LYS A 127 -13.91 -0.63 7.60
C LYS A 127 -14.09 -0.35 6.11
N GLU A 128 -14.59 0.84 5.80
CA GLU A 128 -14.57 1.43 4.47
C GLU A 128 -13.12 1.49 3.94
N MET A 129 -12.60 0.38 3.42
CA MET A 129 -11.29 0.33 2.76
C MET A 129 -11.30 1.11 1.44
N MET A 130 -12.47 1.57 1.00
CA MET A 130 -12.62 2.63 0.00
C MET A 130 -12.95 3.95 0.72
N PRO A 131 -12.01 4.91 0.78
CA PRO A 131 -12.30 6.23 1.35
C PRO A 131 -13.35 6.93 0.48
N ARG A 132 -14.62 6.90 0.92
CA ARG A 132 -15.73 7.49 0.15
C ARG A 132 -15.49 8.97 -0.14
N LYS A 133 -14.92 9.70 0.81
CA LYS A 133 -14.56 11.11 0.66
C LYS A 133 -13.55 11.34 -0.47
N THR A 134 -12.53 10.48 -0.59
CA THR A 134 -11.54 10.60 -1.68
C THR A 134 -12.14 10.24 -3.03
N ILE A 135 -12.99 9.21 -3.11
CA ILE A 135 -13.66 8.82 -4.35
C ILE A 135 -14.66 9.91 -4.81
N GLU A 136 -15.35 10.54 -3.87
CA GLU A 136 -16.33 11.59 -4.16
C GLU A 136 -15.66 12.88 -4.64
N VAL A 137 -14.55 13.28 -4.01
CA VAL A 137 -13.72 14.40 -4.47
C VAL A 137 -13.11 14.11 -5.85
N LEU A 138 -12.56 12.90 -6.08
CA LEU A 138 -12.04 12.49 -7.39
C LEU A 138 -13.12 12.51 -8.49
N LYS A 139 -14.38 12.21 -8.16
CA LYS A 139 -15.51 12.31 -9.09
C LYS A 139 -15.87 13.77 -9.38
N GLN A 140 -15.91 14.63 -8.37
CA GLN A 140 -16.14 16.07 -8.55
C GLN A 140 -15.04 16.71 -9.39
N ASP A 141 -13.77 16.40 -9.11
CA ASP A 141 -12.62 16.93 -9.86
C ASP A 141 -12.67 16.49 -11.33
N LYS A 142 -13.05 15.23 -11.61
CA LYS A 142 -13.23 14.75 -12.98
C LYS A 142 -14.35 15.45 -13.73
N LEU A 143 -15.47 15.73 -13.06
CA LEU A 143 -16.62 16.43 -13.65
C LEU A 143 -16.29 17.90 -13.94
N TRP A 144 -15.56 18.56 -13.04
CA TRP A 144 -15.12 19.95 -13.23
C TRP A 144 -14.14 20.07 -14.41
N ILE A 145 -13.14 19.18 -14.51
CA ILE A 145 -12.21 19.17 -15.64
C ILE A 145 -12.92 18.90 -16.97
N GLN A 146 -13.91 18.00 -17.00
CA GLN A 146 -14.70 17.77 -18.22
C GLN A 146 -15.56 18.97 -18.62
N ALA A 147 -16.10 19.71 -17.66
CA ALA A 147 -16.87 20.91 -17.93
C ALA A 147 -15.99 22.05 -18.48
N GLU A 148 -14.79 22.20 -17.93
CA GLU A 148 -13.82 23.22 -18.37
C GLU A 148 -13.36 22.97 -19.81
N VAL A 149 -13.01 21.73 -20.16
CA VAL A 149 -12.58 21.35 -21.53
C VAL A 149 -13.69 21.54 -22.55
N LYS A 150 -14.95 21.33 -22.19
CA LYS A 150 -16.09 21.57 -23.08
C LYS A 150 -16.44 23.05 -23.28
N THR A 151 -15.99 23.93 -22.39
CA THR A 151 -16.32 25.35 -22.44
C THR A 151 -15.26 26.16 -23.21
N GLN A 152 -14.06 25.59 -23.41
CA GLN A 152 -12.96 26.19 -24.19
C GLN A 152 -12.90 25.76 -25.68
N VAL A 153 -13.85 24.95 -26.17
CA VAL A 153 -13.99 24.58 -27.60
C VAL A 153 -15.28 25.16 -28.14
#